data_AF-A0A2D4WJI1-F1
#
_entry.id   AF-A0A2D4WJI1-F1
#
_cell.length_a   1.000
_cell.length_b   1.000
_cell.length_c   1.000
_cell.angle_alpha   90.00
_cell.angle_beta   90.00
_cell.angle_gamma   90.00
#
_symmetry.space_group_name_H-M   'P 1'
#
loop_
_entity.id
_entity.type
_entity.pdbx_description
1 polymer ?
#
loop_
_entity_poly.entity_id
_entity_poly.type
_entity_poly.pdbx_seq_one_letter_code
_entity_poly.pdbx_strand_id
1 'polypeptide(L)' 'MAVRISRCIEGDGEGMVFIEYWDSAEHYQRYLTGRTETGVLDRLVEMLAAPPIIRIAEDSGV' A
#
# COMPACT_ATOMS: atom_id res chain seq x y z
N MET A 1 0.42 -12.17 6.48
CA MET A 1 0.24 -10.73 6.25
C MET A 1 0.67 -9.96 7.48
N ALA A 2 1.76 -9.21 7.38
CA ALA A 2 2.21 -8.25 8.39
C ALA A 2 2.27 -6.86 7.75
N VAL A 3 1.72 -5.86 8.44
CA VAL A 3 1.70 -4.46 7.96
C VAL A 3 2.57 -3.62 8.86
N ARG A 4 3.50 -2.89 8.26
CA ARG A 4 4.32 -1.88 8.93
C ARG A 4 3.94 -0.51 8.38
N ILE A 5 3.55 0.38 9.28
CA ILE A 5 3.26 1.78 8.94
C ILE A 5 4.49 2.60 9.30
N SER A 6 5.04 3.29 8.30
CA SER A 6 6.20 4.15 8.47
C SER A 6 5.85 5.56 7.98
N ARG A 7 6.27 6.57 8.72
CA ARG A 7 6.24 7.95 8.23
C ARG A 7 7.41 8.14 7.26
N CYS A 8 7.15 8.72 6.10
CA CYS A 8 8.16 9.08 5.13
C CYS A 8 8.09 10.59 4.87
N ILE A 9 9.22 11.25 4.77
CA ILE A 9 9.30 12.65 4.34
C ILE A 9 10.00 12.60 2.99
N GLU A 10 9.25 12.81 1.90
CA GLU A 10 9.80 12.92 0.55
C GLU A 10 9.76 14.39 0.12
N GLY A 11 10.92 15.04 0.02
CA GLY A 11 11.02 16.46 -0.29
C GLY A 11 10.42 17.37 0.79
N ASP A 12 9.64 18.38 0.38
CA ASP A 12 8.93 19.34 1.26
C ASP A 12 7.61 18.80 1.85
N GLY A 13 7.26 17.53 1.62
CA GLY A 13 5.98 16.94 2.04
C GLY A 13 6.12 15.82 3.09
N GLU A 14 5.19 15.78 4.06
CA GLU A 14 4.98 14.61 4.93
C GLU A 14 4.05 13.61 4.23
N GLY A 15 4.47 12.36 4.12
CA GLY A 15 3.70 11.26 3.55
C GLY A 15 3.64 10.05 4.49
N MET A 16 2.65 9.19 4.26
CA MET A 16 2.57 7.87 4.91
C MET A 16 2.88 6.78 3.91
N VAL A 17 3.73 5.84 4.32
CA VAL A 17 4.04 4.65 3.55
C VAL A 17 3.56 3.43 4.32
N PHE A 18 2.72 2.64 3.65
CA PHE A 18 2.30 1.32 4.11
C PHE A 18 3.19 0.28 3.45
N ILE A 19 3.96 -0.45 4.27
CA ILE A 19 4.78 -1.56 3.82
C ILE A 19 4.09 -2.84 4.27
N GLU A 20 3.73 -3.68 3.32
CA GLU A 20 3.04 -4.93 3.58
C GLU A 20 3.89 -6.11 3.11
N TYR A 21 4.08 -7.08 4.00
CA TYR A 21 4.79 -8.31 3.69
C TYR A 21 3.80 -9.41 3.32
N TRP A 22 4.01 -9.96 2.12
CA TRP A 22 3.17 -10.98 1.49
C TRP A 22 4.00 -12.19 1.08
N ASP A 23 3.46 -13.38 1.24
CA ASP A 23 4.12 -14.62 0.83
C ASP A 23 4.36 -14.71 -0.69
N SER A 24 3.49 -14.06 -1.48
CA SER A 24 3.63 -13.96 -2.93
C SER A 24 2.93 -12.71 -3.48
N ALA A 25 3.37 -12.25 -4.66
CA ALA A 25 2.70 -11.17 -5.37
C ALA A 25 1.25 -11.53 -5.74
N GLU A 26 0.97 -12.81 -6.01
CA GLU A 26 -0.39 -13.30 -6.32
C GLU A 26 -1.33 -13.12 -5.12
N HIS A 27 -0.86 -13.41 -3.90
CA HIS A 27 -1.63 -13.19 -2.68
C HIS A 27 -1.99 -11.71 -2.50
N TYR A 28 -1.03 -10.82 -2.75
CA TYR A 28 -1.27 -9.38 -2.70
C TYR A 28 -2.29 -8.93 -3.75
N GLN A 29 -2.17 -9.41 -4.99
CA GLN A 29 -3.11 -9.07 -6.06
C GLN A 29 -4.53 -9.51 -5.75
N ARG A 30 -4.71 -10.73 -5.21
CA ARG A 30 -6.02 -11.22 -4.79
C ARG A 30 -6.62 -10.37 -3.66
N TYR A 31 -5.79 -9.99 -2.68
CA TYR A 31 -6.20 -9.09 -1.61
C TYR A 31 -6.63 -7.73 -2.15
N LEU A 32 -5.82 -7.11 -3.01
CA LEU A 32 -6.10 -5.79 -3.59
C LEU A 32 -7.36 -5.80 -4.46
N THR A 33 -7.57 -6.87 -5.23
CA THR A 33 -8.78 -7.07 -6.05
C THR A 33 -10.02 -7.07 -5.15
N GLY A 34 -10.02 -7.85 -4.08
CA GLY A 34 -11.16 -7.87 -3.14
C GLY A 34 -11.43 -6.53 -2.46
N ARG A 35 -10.39 -5.71 -2.21
CA ARG A 35 -10.55 -4.34 -1.67
C ARG A 35 -11.10 -3.34 -2.69
N THR A 36 -10.83 -3.58 -3.97
CA THR A 36 -11.37 -2.79 -5.07
C THR A 36 -12.85 -3.13 -5.28
N GLU A 37 -13.19 -4.41 -5.35
CA GLU A 37 -14.58 -4.87 -5.54
C GLU A 37 -15.53 -4.46 -4.41
N THR A 38 -15.01 -4.39 -3.18
CA THR A 38 -15.79 -3.96 -2.00
C THR A 38 -15.91 -2.45 -1.85
N GLY A 39 -15.27 -1.66 -2.73
CA GLY A 39 -15.27 -0.19 -2.70
C GLY A 39 -14.48 0.42 -1.54
N VAL A 40 -13.74 -0.41 -0.78
CA VAL A 40 -12.90 0.06 0.33
C VAL A 40 -11.74 0.91 -0.19
N LEU A 41 -11.17 0.51 -1.34
CA LEU A 41 -10.08 1.25 -1.97
C LEU A 41 -10.55 2.64 -2.43
N ASP A 42 -11.76 2.76 -2.98
CA ASP A 42 -12.32 4.05 -3.40
C ASP A 42 -12.47 5.01 -2.21
N ARG A 43 -13.02 4.51 -1.10
CA ARG A 43 -13.13 5.29 0.15
C ARG A 43 -11.78 5.73 0.70
N LEU A 44 -10.76 4.88 0.59
CA LEU A 44 -9.41 5.24 1.00
C LEU A 44 -8.86 6.37 0.13
N VAL A 45 -9.04 6.29 -1.19
CA VAL A 45 -8.57 7.31 -2.14
C VAL A 45 -9.25 8.66 -1.89
N GLU A 46 -10.54 8.68 -1.54
CA GLU A 46 -11.27 9.90 -1.17
C GLU A 46 -10.66 10.64 0.04
N MET A 47 -9.96 9.91 0.92
CA MET A 47 -9.32 10.48 2.11
C MET A 47 -7.90 11.02 1.86
N LEU A 48 -7.33 10.74 0.68
CA LEU A 48 -5.96 11.11 0.36
C LEU A 48 -5.92 12.40 -0.47
N ALA A 49 -4.92 13.26 -0.18
CA ALA A 49 -4.70 14.49 -0.95
C ALA A 49 -4.31 14.22 -2.41
N ALA A 50 -3.78 13.02 -2.69
CA ALA A 50 -3.47 12.53 -4.03
C ALA A 50 -3.63 11.01 -4.07
N PRO A 51 -3.85 10.40 -5.25
CA PRO A 51 -3.90 8.95 -5.39
C PRO A 51 -2.63 8.28 -4.84
N PRO A 52 -2.75 7.16 -4.10
CA PRO A 52 -1.60 6.47 -3.57
C PRO A 52 -0.82 5.77 -4.68
N ILE A 53 0.51 5.72 -4.52
CA ILE A 53 1.39 4.98 -5.43
C ILE A 53 1.61 3.58 -4.85
N ILE A 54 1.19 2.56 -5.59
CA ILE A 54 1.41 1.16 -5.21
C ILE A 54 2.66 0.63 -5.92
N ARG A 55 3.58 0.04 -5.15
CA ARG A 55 4.79 -0.61 -5.67
C ARG A 55 4.93 -2.00 -5.06
N ILE A 56 5.25 -2.97 -5.91
CA ILE A 56 5.60 -4.33 -5.50
C ILE A 56 7.12 -4.44 -5.67
N ALA A 57 7.81 -4.84 -4.61
CA ALA A 57 9.24 -5.07 -4.60
C ALA A 57 9.51 -6.42 -3.90
N GLU A 58 10.55 -7.10 -4.33
CA GLU A 58 11.05 -8.29 -3.62
C GLU A 58 11.79 -7.83 -2.35
N ASP A 59 11.43 -8.44 -1.21
CA ASP A 59 12.16 -8.19 0.03
C ASP A 59 13.52 -8.88 -0.05
N SER A 60 14.57 -8.08 -0.28
CA SER A 60 15.93 -8.61 -0.46
C SER A 60 16.62 -8.99 0.85
N GLY A 61 15.98 -8.73 2.00
CA GLY A 61 16.44 -9.17 3.33
C GLY A 61 17.80 -8.62 3.80
N VAL A 62 18.36 -7.63 3.09
CA VAL A 62 19.66 -6.99 3.36
C VAL A 62 19.51 -5.62 4.00
#